data_AF-A0A2N2HJ23-F1
#
_entry.id   AF-A0A2N2HJ23-F1
#
_cell.length_a   1.000
_cell.length_b   1.000
_cell.length_c   1.000
_cell.angle_alpha   90.00
_cell.angle_beta   90.00
_cell.angle_gamma   90.00
#
_symmetry.space_group_name_H-M   'P 1'
#
loop_
_entity.id
_entity.type
_entity.pdbx_description
1 polymer ?
#
loop_
_entity_poly.entity_id
_entity_poly.type
_entity_poly.pdbx_seq_one_letter_code
_entity_poly.pdbx_strand_id
1 'polypeptide(L)'
;AAHAADIARHRPGARKRDDAMSRARYAFDWEKQFELALDPETARKYHLETKSEDCFVNEEFCSMCGPRFCSMRLNRKLEERYGS
;
A
#
# COMPACT_ATOMS: atom_id res chain seq x y z
N ALA A 1 -6.99 17.52 4.20
CA ALA A 1 -7.94 17.89 5.28
C ALA A 1 -9.39 17.60 4.89
N ALA A 2 -9.92 18.13 3.78
CA ALA A 2 -11.32 17.92 3.36
C ALA A 2 -11.74 16.44 3.31
N HIS A 3 -10.97 15.59 2.62
CA HIS A 3 -11.23 14.15 2.53
C HIS A 3 -11.38 13.45 3.90
N ALA A 4 -10.54 13.80 4.87
CA ALA A 4 -10.63 13.25 6.22
C ALA A 4 -11.95 13.65 6.92
N ALA A 5 -12.41 14.88 6.72
CA ALA A 5 -13.71 15.33 7.21
C ALA A 5 -14.87 14.61 6.52
N ASP A 6 -14.75 14.32 5.21
CA ASP A 6 -15.77 13.57 4.47
C ASP A 6 -15.91 12.13 4.99
N ILE A 7 -14.80 11.46 5.32
CA ILE A 7 -14.80 10.14 5.97
C ILE A 7 -15.44 10.22 7.35
N ALA A 8 -15.02 11.17 8.20
CA ALA A 8 -15.53 11.31 9.56
C ALA A 8 -17.04 11.61 9.61
N ARG A 9 -17.56 12.30 8.58
CA ARG A 9 -19.00 12.58 8.43
C ARG A 9 -19.77 11.47 7.71
N HIS A 10 -19.13 10.33 7.42
CA HIS A 10 -19.73 9.20 6.72
C HIS A 10 -20.36 9.56 5.37
N ARG A 11 -19.75 10.49 4.62
CA ARG A 11 -20.28 10.86 3.30
C ARG A 11 -20.27 9.65 2.36
N PRO A 12 -21.37 9.39 1.63
CA PRO A 12 -21.44 8.25 0.72
C PRO A 12 -20.27 8.24 -0.27
N GLY A 13 -19.56 7.12 -0.34
CA GLY A 13 -18.43 6.95 -1.26
C GLY A 13 -17.09 7.53 -0.77
N ALA A 14 -17.04 8.29 0.32
CA ALA A 14 -15.80 8.91 0.80
C ALA A 14 -14.69 7.87 1.07
N ARG A 15 -15.05 6.69 1.61
CA ARG A 15 -14.10 5.61 1.88
C ARG A 15 -13.63 4.81 0.67
N LYS A 16 -14.30 4.92 -0.50
CA LYS A 16 -14.02 4.05 -1.65
C LYS A 16 -12.56 4.11 -2.08
N ARG A 17 -11.98 5.31 -2.09
CA ARG A 17 -10.59 5.54 -2.45
C ARG A 17 -9.63 4.91 -1.43
N ASP A 18 -9.87 5.13 -0.13
CA ASP A 18 -9.06 4.59 0.97
C ASP A 18 -9.10 3.07 0.98
N ASP A 19 -10.30 2.49 0.85
CA ASP A 19 -10.46 1.04 0.82
C ASP A 19 -9.78 0.44 -0.43
N ALA A 20 -9.87 1.11 -1.60
CA ALA A 20 -9.16 0.68 -2.82
C ALA A 20 -7.63 0.77 -2.66
N MET A 21 -7.13 1.86 -2.07
CA MET A 21 -5.71 2.04 -1.82
C MET A 21 -5.18 1.03 -0.79
N SER A 22 -5.94 0.75 0.27
CA SER A 22 -5.60 -0.27 1.26
C SER A 22 -5.56 -1.68 0.66
N ARG A 23 -6.48 -2.01 -0.26
CA ARG A 23 -6.43 -3.27 -1.01
C ARG A 23 -5.17 -3.35 -1.90
N ALA A 24 -4.85 -2.27 -2.62
CA ALA A 24 -3.63 -2.22 -3.43
C ALA A 24 -2.35 -2.39 -2.59
N ARG A 25 -2.28 -1.70 -1.44
CA ARG A 25 -1.19 -1.85 -0.45
C ARG A 25 -1.03 -3.29 0.01
N TYR A 26 -2.12 -3.95 0.40
CA TYR A 26 -2.09 -5.33 0.88
C TYR A 26 -1.69 -6.33 -0.22
N ALA A 27 -2.10 -6.07 -1.45
CA ALA A 27 -1.78 -6.90 -2.62
C ALA A 27 -0.38 -6.63 -3.21
N PHE A 28 0.36 -5.65 -2.67
CA PHE A 28 1.63 -5.15 -3.23
C PHE A 28 1.52 -4.63 -4.67
N ASP A 29 0.35 -4.12 -5.04
CA ASP A 29 0.14 -3.41 -6.30
C ASP A 29 0.61 -1.96 -6.14
N TRP A 30 1.92 -1.77 -6.26
CA TRP A 30 2.59 -0.48 -6.08
C TRP A 30 2.08 0.57 -7.06
N GLU A 31 1.92 0.21 -8.34
CA GLU A 31 1.41 1.11 -9.37
C GLU A 31 0.01 1.59 -9.02
N LYS A 32 -0.90 0.67 -8.64
CA LYS A 32 -2.25 1.06 -8.26
C LYS A 32 -2.29 1.91 -6.99
N GLN A 33 -1.43 1.61 -6.03
CA GLN A 33 -1.30 2.43 -4.83
C GLN A 33 -0.85 3.86 -5.17
N PHE A 34 0.11 4.03 -6.07
CA PHE A 34 0.58 5.35 -6.52
C PHE A 34 -0.50 6.09 -7.29
N GLU A 35 -1.20 5.44 -8.23
CA GLU A 35 -2.33 6.05 -8.96
C GLU A 35 -3.42 6.59 -8.03
N LEU A 36 -3.68 5.89 -6.93
CA LEU A 36 -4.70 6.26 -5.95
C LEU A 36 -4.20 7.33 -4.95
N ALA A 37 -2.90 7.60 -4.88
CA ALA A 37 -2.31 8.58 -3.98
C ALA A 37 -2.77 10.01 -4.30
N LEU A 38 -2.68 10.91 -3.33
CA LEU A 38 -3.02 12.33 -3.57
C LEU A 38 -1.95 13.01 -4.42
N ASP A 39 -0.71 12.57 -4.26
CA ASP A 39 0.44 12.97 -5.04
C ASP A 39 1.19 11.69 -5.47
N PRO A 40 0.85 11.14 -6.65
CA PRO A 40 1.46 9.91 -7.17
C PRO A 40 2.98 10.02 -7.37
N GLU A 41 3.47 11.19 -7.80
CA GLU A 41 4.88 11.41 -8.11
C GLU A 41 5.73 11.35 -6.84
N THR A 42 5.33 12.08 -5.79
CA THR A 42 6.03 12.05 -4.51
C THR A 42 5.96 10.68 -3.86
N ALA A 43 4.82 10.00 -3.91
CA ALA A 43 4.67 8.65 -3.36
C ALA A 43 5.62 7.65 -4.04
N ARG A 44 5.72 7.72 -5.37
CA ARG A 44 6.65 6.90 -6.17
C ARG A 44 8.09 7.25 -5.82
N LYS A 45 8.45 8.53 -5.80
CA LYS A 45 9.79 9.00 -5.48
C LYS A 45 10.28 8.44 -4.14
N TYR A 46 9.51 8.59 -3.07
CA TYR A 46 9.90 8.08 -1.74
C TYR A 46 10.02 6.55 -1.68
N HIS A 47 9.19 5.83 -2.44
CA HIS A 47 9.32 4.38 -2.53
C HIS A 47 10.59 3.96 -3.28
N LEU A 48 11.06 4.76 -4.25
CA LEU A 48 12.24 4.48 -5.06
C LEU A 48 13.54 5.02 -4.44
N GLU A 49 13.50 6.06 -3.60
CA GLU A 49 14.68 6.69 -2.96
C GLU A 49 15.57 5.71 -2.19
N THR A 50 14.99 4.61 -1.71
CA THR A 50 15.68 3.58 -0.92
C THR A 50 16.03 2.33 -1.73
N LYS A 51 15.71 2.29 -3.03
CA LYS A 51 16.04 1.18 -3.92
C LYS A 51 17.39 1.43 -4.56
N SER A 52 18.41 0.64 -4.19
CA SER A 52 19.55 0.42 -5.08
C SER A 52 19.06 -0.21 -6.38
N GLU A 53 19.67 0.16 -7.51
CA GLU A 53 19.15 0.09 -8.89
C GLU A 53 18.54 -1.24 -9.36
N ASP A 54 18.72 -2.38 -8.65
CA ASP A 54 18.27 -3.70 -9.13
C ASP A 54 17.24 -4.48 -8.28
N CYS A 55 16.84 -4.05 -7.06
CA CYS A 55 16.30 -5.06 -6.11
C CYS A 55 14.85 -4.99 -5.63
N PHE A 56 13.98 -4.02 -5.97
CA PHE A 56 12.65 -3.98 -5.32
C PHE A 56 11.46 -3.58 -6.19
N VAL A 57 11.56 -3.58 -7.53
CA VAL A 57 10.46 -3.07 -8.38
C VAL A 57 9.19 -3.92 -8.26
N ASN A 58 9.32 -5.23 -8.07
CA ASN A 58 8.20 -6.18 -8.01
C ASN A 58 8.15 -6.98 -6.69
N GLU A 59 8.78 -6.48 -5.63
CA GLU A 59 8.88 -7.20 -4.35
C GLU A 59 7.66 -6.97 -3.46
N GLU A 60 7.26 -8.02 -2.74
CA GLU A 60 6.17 -7.99 -1.74
C GLU A 60 6.63 -7.40 -0.38
N PHE A 61 7.42 -6.33 -0.43
CA PHE A 61 7.83 -5.56 0.75
C PHE A 61 8.41 -4.20 0.35
N CYS A 62 8.51 -3.30 1.33
CA CYS A 62 9.27 -2.04 1.19
C CYS A 62 10.53 -2.04 2.06
N SER A 63 11.36 -1.02 1.88
CA SER A 63 12.60 -0.81 2.63
C SER A 63 12.42 -0.63 4.15
N MET A 64 11.22 -0.33 4.64
CA MET A 64 10.98 -0.09 6.07
C MET A 64 11.18 -1.35 6.93
N CYS A 65 10.63 -2.49 6.52
CA CYS A 65 10.71 -3.75 7.27
C CYS A 65 11.54 -4.83 6.56
N GLY A 66 11.75 -4.66 5.25
CA GLY A 66 12.56 -5.54 4.43
C GLY A 66 11.97 -6.93 4.18
N PRO A 67 12.75 -7.81 3.53
CA PRO A 67 12.31 -9.09 2.99
C PRO A 67 12.06 -10.16 4.04
N ARG A 68 12.16 -9.89 5.33
CA ARG A 68 11.91 -10.88 6.40
C ARG A 68 10.74 -10.49 7.29
N PHE A 69 10.53 -9.20 7.52
CA PHE A 69 9.62 -8.72 8.56
C PHE A 69 8.45 -7.88 8.04
N CYS A 70 8.20 -7.86 6.73
CA CYS A 70 6.99 -7.21 6.19
C CYS A 70 5.72 -7.87 6.75
N SER A 71 4.95 -7.09 7.51
CA SER A 71 3.75 -7.57 8.20
C SER A 71 2.66 -8.07 7.24
N MET A 72 2.37 -7.33 6.16
CA MET A 72 1.34 -7.72 5.19
C MET A 72 1.67 -9.03 4.50
N ARG A 73 2.93 -9.22 4.09
CA ARG A 73 3.37 -10.47 3.46
C ARG A 73 3.35 -11.65 4.42
N LEU A 74 3.73 -11.42 5.68
CA LEU A 74 3.62 -12.45 6.73
C LEU A 74 2.15 -12.81 6.98
N ASN A 75 1.26 -11.82 7.03
CA ASN A 75 -0.18 -12.05 7.19
C ASN A 75 -0.73 -12.89 6.03
N ARG A 76 -0.41 -12.56 4.78
CA ARG A 76 -0.79 -13.36 3.61
C ARG A 76 -0.31 -14.81 3.72
N LYS A 77 0.95 -15.03 4.12
CA LYS A 77 1.48 -16.39 4.33
C LYS A 77 0.76 -17.15 5.45
N LEU A 78 0.29 -16.47 6.49
CA LEU A 78 -0.50 -17.08 7.56
C LEU A 78 -1.91 -17.42 7.07
N GLU A 79 -2.56 -16.53 6.32
CA GLU A 79 -3.85 -16.77 5.69
C GLU A 79 -3.78 -17.93 4.67
N GLU A 80 -2.74 -18.01 3.85
CA GLU A 80 -2.54 -19.12 2.92
C GLU A 80 -2.32 -20.46 3.62
N ARG A 81 -1.70 -20.44 4.81
CA ARG A 81 -1.37 -21.66 5.57
C ARG A 81 -2.50 -22.12 6.49
N TYR A 82 -3.25 -21.19 7.06
CA TYR A 82 -4.20 -21.44 8.15
C TYR A 82 -5.58 -20.80 7.94
N GLY A 83 -5.77 -20.03 6.86
CA GLY A 83 -7.07 -19.48 6.49
C GLY A 83 -8.03 -20.60 6.15
N SER A 84 -9.22 -20.56 6.76
CA SER A 84 -10.31 -21.52 6.56
C SER A 84 -10.98 -21.35 5.19
#